data_AF-A0A7K3Y1P6-F1
#
_entry.id   AF-A0A7K3Y1P6-F1
#
_cell.length_a   1.000
_cell.length_b   1.000
_cell.length_c   1.000
_cell.angle_alpha   90.00
_cell.angle_beta   90.00
_cell.angle_gamma   90.00
#
_symmetry.space_group_name_H-M   'P 1'
#
loop_
_entity.id
_entity.type
_entity.pdbx_description
1 polymer ?
#
loop_
_entity_poly.entity_id
_entity_poly.type
_entity_poly.pdbx_seq_one_letter_code
_entity_poly.pdbx_strand_id
1 'polypeptide(L)'
;SIEEMNGVADQFGGRIVGIEPGAGIMTRTEQAIDEYDLNYDLVASSSAGMAAELGSSINNEKWVVVTGWSPHWKFGRYDLKFLDDPKGTYGGAEDIVTLARQGLATDDPEAYGILERFEWTGEDIATVMTDIAGGMPEEEAAQKWVDANRDRVDVWLGNE
;
A
#
# COMPACT_ATOMS: atom_id res chain seq x y z
N SER A 1 11.71 8.46 -14.79
CA SER A 1 10.32 8.66 -15.21
C SER A 1 9.72 7.36 -15.77
N ILE A 2 8.39 7.21 -15.73
CA ILE A 2 7.65 6.13 -16.39
C ILE A 2 7.89 6.13 -17.91
N GLU A 3 8.02 7.31 -18.53
CA GLU A 3 8.28 7.47 -19.98
C GLU A 3 9.56 6.77 -20.46
N GLU A 4 10.53 6.58 -19.56
CA GLU A 4 11.82 5.99 -19.87
C GLU A 4 11.80 4.45 -19.80
N MET A 5 10.75 3.86 -19.24
CA MET A 5 10.68 2.42 -18.96
C MET A 5 10.84 1.57 -20.21
N ASN A 6 10.29 1.99 -21.36
CA ASN A 6 10.44 1.23 -22.61
C ASN A 6 11.90 1.08 -23.06
N GLY A 7 12.77 2.03 -22.74
CA GLY A 7 14.20 1.96 -23.07
C GLY A 7 14.97 0.89 -22.27
N VAL A 8 14.36 0.34 -21.22
CA VAL A 8 14.97 -0.62 -20.29
C VAL A 8 14.08 -1.84 -20.03
N ALA A 9 13.07 -2.10 -20.88
CA ALA A 9 12.10 -3.18 -20.71
C ALA A 9 12.75 -4.56 -20.49
N ASP A 10 13.80 -4.87 -21.25
CA ASP A 10 14.52 -6.14 -21.13
C ASP A 10 15.16 -6.34 -19.75
N GLN A 11 15.58 -5.26 -19.08
CA GLN A 11 16.17 -5.35 -17.73
C GLN A 11 15.12 -5.82 -16.71
N PHE A 12 13.88 -5.38 -16.88
CA PHE A 12 12.75 -5.79 -16.06
C PHE A 12 12.06 -7.07 -16.57
N GLY A 13 12.56 -7.64 -17.67
CA GLY A 13 11.96 -8.79 -18.35
C GLY A 13 10.56 -8.50 -18.89
N GLY A 14 10.26 -7.24 -19.23
CA GLY A 14 8.97 -6.81 -19.78
C GLY A 14 7.79 -6.97 -18.83
N ARG A 15 8.03 -6.96 -17.51
CA ARG A 15 6.97 -7.24 -16.51
C ARG A 15 6.94 -6.20 -15.41
N ILE A 16 5.74 -5.85 -14.98
CA ILE A 16 5.47 -5.12 -13.74
C ILE A 16 4.85 -6.09 -12.75
N VAL A 17 5.47 -6.24 -11.58
CA VAL A 17 4.97 -7.15 -10.54
C VAL A 17 3.86 -6.45 -9.75
N GLY A 18 2.63 -6.89 -9.97
CA GLY A 18 1.43 -6.38 -9.33
C GLY A 18 1.11 -7.08 -8.01
N ILE A 19 -0.08 -6.78 -7.49
CA ILE A 19 -0.66 -7.37 -6.28
C ILE A 19 -1.95 -8.14 -6.61
N GLU A 20 -2.89 -8.22 -5.67
CA GLU A 20 -4.17 -8.90 -5.85
C GLU A 20 -4.96 -8.34 -7.05
N PRO A 21 -5.55 -9.19 -7.90
CA PRO A 21 -6.49 -8.75 -8.93
C PRO A 21 -7.64 -7.93 -8.33
N GLY A 22 -7.98 -6.82 -8.97
CA GLY A 22 -9.07 -5.93 -8.54
C GLY A 22 -8.67 -4.85 -7.53
N ALA A 23 -7.42 -4.85 -7.05
CA ALA A 23 -6.92 -3.71 -6.28
C ALA A 23 -6.87 -2.46 -7.17
N GLY A 24 -7.27 -1.29 -6.64
CA GLY A 24 -7.35 -0.06 -7.43
C GLY A 24 -6.04 0.31 -8.13
N ILE A 25 -4.89 0.05 -7.49
CA ILE A 25 -3.57 0.27 -8.07
C ILE A 25 -3.31 -0.59 -9.31
N MET A 26 -3.88 -1.80 -9.41
CA MET A 26 -3.74 -2.65 -10.59
C MET A 26 -4.41 -2.00 -11.79
N THR A 27 -5.63 -1.49 -11.62
CA THR A 27 -6.35 -0.74 -12.66
C THR A 27 -5.60 0.53 -13.07
N ARG A 28 -5.03 1.26 -12.12
CA ARG A 28 -4.17 2.43 -12.42
C ARG A 28 -2.93 2.05 -13.22
N THR A 29 -2.32 0.91 -12.90
CA THR A 29 -1.14 0.43 -13.63
C THR A 29 -1.48 -0.04 -15.04
N GLU A 30 -2.61 -0.71 -15.25
CA GLU A 30 -3.10 -1.02 -16.61
C GLU A 30 -3.33 0.26 -17.42
N GLN A 31 -3.97 1.27 -16.82
CA GLN A 31 -4.13 2.59 -17.45
C GLN A 31 -2.79 3.23 -17.78
N ALA A 32 -1.81 3.15 -16.89
CA ALA A 32 -0.47 3.69 -17.13
C ALA A 32 0.25 2.95 -18.27
N ILE A 33 0.08 1.63 -18.36
CA ILE A 33 0.63 0.85 -19.48
C ILE A 33 0.06 1.37 -20.81
N ASP A 34 -1.26 1.55 -20.89
CA ASP A 34 -1.93 2.05 -22.09
C ASP A 34 -1.55 3.50 -22.41
N GLU A 35 -1.63 4.40 -21.42
CA GLU A 35 -1.40 5.82 -21.63
C GLU A 35 0.04 6.13 -22.03
N TYR A 36 1.02 5.39 -21.51
CA TYR A 36 2.44 5.57 -21.81
C TYR A 36 2.95 4.65 -22.94
N ASP A 37 2.07 3.88 -23.59
CA ASP A 37 2.43 2.90 -24.61
C ASP A 37 3.55 1.94 -24.13
N LEU A 38 3.44 1.45 -22.90
CA LEU A 38 4.48 0.62 -22.27
C LEU A 38 4.47 -0.80 -22.85
N ASN A 39 5.67 -1.31 -23.17
CA ASN A 39 5.89 -2.69 -23.60
C ASN A 39 6.05 -3.62 -22.40
N TYR A 40 5.09 -3.59 -21.47
CA TYR A 40 5.14 -4.34 -20.21
C TYR A 40 3.84 -5.07 -19.94
N ASP A 41 3.94 -6.30 -19.43
CA ASP A 41 2.81 -7.03 -18.88
C ASP A 41 2.67 -6.76 -17.39
N LEU A 42 1.48 -6.38 -16.92
CA LEU A 42 1.15 -6.37 -15.50
C LEU A 42 0.88 -7.80 -15.03
N VAL A 43 1.74 -8.30 -14.14
CA VAL A 43 1.63 -9.65 -13.60
C VAL A 43 0.89 -9.59 -12.26
N ALA A 44 -0.33 -10.14 -12.22
CA ALA A 44 -1.08 -10.28 -10.98
C ALA A 44 -0.40 -11.26 -9.99
N SER A 45 -0.46 -10.92 -8.70
CA SER A 45 0.17 -11.69 -7.62
C SER A 45 -0.64 -11.48 -6.32
N SER A 46 0.04 -11.34 -5.19
CA SER A 46 -0.48 -10.84 -3.92
C SER A 46 0.47 -9.79 -3.36
N SER A 47 0.02 -8.99 -2.40
CA SER A 47 0.86 -8.02 -1.69
C SER A 47 2.09 -8.69 -1.06
N ALA A 48 1.93 -9.88 -0.49
CA ALA A 48 3.03 -10.70 0.02
C ALA A 48 3.94 -11.23 -1.10
N GLY A 49 3.36 -11.70 -2.22
CA GLY A 49 4.11 -12.21 -3.36
C GLY A 49 4.97 -11.13 -4.04
N MET A 50 4.39 -9.94 -4.23
CA MET A 50 5.11 -8.76 -4.74
C MET A 50 6.26 -8.37 -3.83
N ALA A 51 6.04 -8.32 -2.52
CA ALA A 51 7.10 -7.99 -1.57
C ALA A 51 8.24 -9.04 -1.54
N ALA A 52 7.91 -10.32 -1.72
CA ALA A 52 8.89 -11.39 -1.81
C ALA A 52 9.72 -11.29 -3.10
N GLU A 53 9.08 -11.05 -4.26
CA GLU A 53 9.77 -10.86 -5.54
C GLU A 53 10.65 -9.61 -5.53
N LEU A 54 10.17 -8.51 -4.95
CA LEU A 54 10.94 -7.28 -4.73
C LEU A 54 12.20 -7.56 -3.91
N GLY A 55 12.04 -8.19 -2.74
CA GLY A 55 13.17 -8.52 -1.86
C GLY A 55 14.17 -9.48 -2.51
N SER A 56 13.68 -10.52 -3.19
CA SER A 56 14.51 -11.46 -3.94
C SER A 56 15.31 -10.75 -5.04
N SER A 57 14.67 -9.87 -5.80
CA SER A 57 15.32 -9.15 -6.90
C SER A 57 16.41 -8.21 -6.38
N ILE A 58 16.13 -7.46 -5.31
CA ILE A 58 17.11 -6.59 -4.65
C ILE A 58 18.30 -7.39 -4.14
N ASN A 59 18.07 -8.50 -3.42
CA ASN A 59 19.14 -9.35 -2.88
C ASN A 59 20.03 -9.97 -3.96
N ASN A 60 19.48 -10.17 -5.16
CA ASN A 60 20.19 -10.73 -6.30
C ASN A 60 20.70 -9.64 -7.26
N GLU A 61 20.64 -8.37 -6.89
CA GLU A 61 21.05 -7.22 -7.71
C GLU A 61 20.37 -7.20 -9.10
N LYS A 62 19.10 -7.64 -9.16
CA LYS A 62 18.29 -7.66 -10.37
C LYS A 62 17.33 -6.49 -10.41
N TRP A 63 17.06 -6.01 -11.62
CA TRP A 63 16.08 -4.99 -11.87
C TRP A 63 14.67 -5.53 -11.62
N VAL A 64 13.86 -4.75 -10.92
CA VAL A 64 12.46 -5.07 -10.64
C VAL A 64 11.65 -3.78 -10.62
N VAL A 65 10.45 -3.84 -11.20
CA VAL A 65 9.44 -2.79 -11.09
C VAL A 65 8.17 -3.43 -10.55
N VAL A 66 7.57 -2.78 -9.55
CA VAL A 66 6.42 -3.29 -8.81
C VAL A 66 5.36 -2.21 -8.69
N THR A 67 4.11 -2.60 -8.46
CA THR A 67 3.09 -1.64 -8.01
C THR A 67 3.39 -1.20 -6.58
N GLY A 68 3.50 0.12 -6.37
CA GLY A 68 3.96 0.73 -5.13
C GLY A 68 2.97 1.74 -4.59
N TRP A 69 2.93 1.89 -3.26
CA TRP A 69 2.12 2.88 -2.56
C TRP A 69 2.82 3.25 -1.25
N SER A 70 2.57 4.46 -0.76
CA SER A 70 3.05 4.95 0.53
C SER A 70 1.84 5.35 1.37
N PRO A 71 1.80 5.06 2.69
CA PRO A 71 2.86 4.46 3.51
C PRO A 71 2.99 2.93 3.33
N HIS A 72 4.22 2.40 3.39
CA HIS A 72 4.50 0.96 3.39
C HIS A 72 5.90 0.64 3.96
N TRP A 73 6.04 -0.45 4.73
CA TRP A 73 7.31 -0.85 5.39
C TRP A 73 8.51 -0.98 4.44
N LYS A 74 8.24 -1.35 3.17
CA LYS A 74 9.26 -1.57 2.13
C LYS A 74 10.17 -0.37 1.88
N PHE A 75 9.67 0.85 2.03
CA PHE A 75 10.47 2.08 1.86
C PHE A 75 11.44 2.33 3.02
N GLY A 76 11.19 1.76 4.20
CA GLY A 76 12.15 1.79 5.31
C GLY A 76 13.17 0.64 5.26
N ARG A 77 12.84 -0.46 4.57
CA ARG A 77 13.72 -1.64 4.45
C ARG A 77 14.64 -1.57 3.23
N TYR A 78 14.17 -1.01 2.12
CA TYR A 78 14.86 -1.01 0.83
C TYR A 78 15.02 0.42 0.29
N ASP A 79 16.09 0.66 -0.45
CA ASP A 79 16.30 1.91 -1.18
C ASP A 79 15.46 1.91 -2.46
N LEU A 80 14.21 2.37 -2.34
CA LEU A 80 13.22 2.41 -3.42
C LEU A 80 12.95 3.85 -3.81
N LYS A 81 12.64 4.04 -5.09
CA LYS A 81 12.15 5.32 -5.62
C LYS A 81 10.84 5.11 -6.37
N PHE A 82 9.96 6.12 -6.30
CA PHE A 82 8.87 6.23 -7.24
C PHE A 82 9.42 6.71 -8.59
N LEU A 83 8.87 6.20 -9.69
CA LEU A 83 9.12 6.76 -11.01
C LEU A 83 8.22 7.97 -11.20
N ASP A 84 8.75 9.03 -11.81
CA ASP A 84 7.95 10.21 -12.14
C ASP A 84 6.79 9.81 -13.08
N ASP A 85 5.60 10.36 -12.81
CA ASP A 85 4.38 10.17 -13.61
C ASP A 85 3.96 11.51 -14.26
N PRO A 86 4.57 11.91 -15.40
CA PRO A 86 4.26 13.18 -16.09
C PRO A 86 2.81 13.37 -16.52
N LYS A 87 2.08 12.28 -16.80
CA LYS A 87 0.66 12.28 -17.21
C LYS A 87 -0.29 12.28 -16.02
N GLY A 88 0.20 11.97 -14.81
CA GLY A 88 -0.61 11.91 -13.60
C GLY A 88 -1.62 10.76 -13.61
N THR A 89 -1.32 9.65 -14.30
CA THR A 89 -2.20 8.48 -14.42
C THR A 89 -2.51 7.86 -13.06
N TYR A 90 -1.54 7.86 -12.14
CA TYR A 90 -1.70 7.37 -10.78
C TYR A 90 -2.37 8.39 -9.83
N GLY A 91 -2.62 9.61 -10.30
CA GLY A 91 -3.20 10.67 -9.50
C GLY A 91 -2.18 11.43 -8.63
N GLY A 92 -2.71 12.21 -7.69
CA GLY A 92 -1.93 13.00 -6.73
C GLY A 92 -1.89 12.36 -5.35
N ALA A 93 -1.89 13.18 -4.31
CA ALA A 93 -2.10 12.68 -2.95
C ALA A 93 -3.49 12.01 -2.83
N GLU A 94 -3.51 10.81 -2.27
CA GLU A 94 -4.74 10.06 -1.97
C GLU A 94 -4.96 10.03 -0.45
N ASP A 95 -6.24 10.01 -0.05
CA ASP A 95 -6.65 9.89 1.35
C ASP A 95 -7.18 8.48 1.61
N ILE A 96 -6.84 7.92 2.78
CA ILE A 96 -7.48 6.70 3.28
C ILE A 96 -8.73 7.14 4.04
N VAL A 97 -9.91 6.69 3.57
CA VAL A 97 -11.19 7.08 4.15
C VAL A 97 -11.93 5.87 4.75
N THR A 98 -12.57 6.08 5.88
CA THR A 98 -13.46 5.10 6.51
C THR A 98 -14.86 5.23 5.94
N LEU A 99 -15.40 4.14 5.40
CA LEU A 99 -16.76 4.09 4.86
C LEU A 99 -17.63 3.17 5.73
N ALA A 100 -18.86 3.61 6.02
CA ALA A 100 -19.87 2.82 6.70
C ALA A 100 -21.07 2.58 5.78
N ARG A 101 -21.76 1.45 5.97
CA ARG A 101 -23.02 1.20 5.25
C ARG A 101 -24.08 2.23 5.66
N GLN A 102 -25.02 2.48 4.76
CA GLN A 102 -26.19 3.31 5.08
C GLN A 102 -26.96 2.74 6.28
N GLY A 103 -27.42 3.62 7.16
CA GLY A 103 -28.16 3.27 8.38
C GLY A 103 -27.32 2.85 9.58
N LEU A 104 -26.01 2.62 9.43
CA LEU A 104 -25.17 2.16 10.55
C LEU A 104 -25.20 3.10 11.76
N ALA A 105 -25.20 4.41 11.53
CA ALA A 105 -25.30 5.42 12.59
C ALA A 105 -26.56 5.28 13.46
N THR A 106 -27.65 4.75 12.90
CA THR A 106 -28.90 4.50 13.62
C THR A 106 -28.90 3.12 14.26
N ASP A 107 -28.43 2.11 13.53
CA ASP A 107 -28.47 0.71 13.96
C ASP A 107 -27.47 0.43 15.09
N ASP A 108 -26.29 1.07 15.04
CA ASP A 108 -25.21 0.93 16.02
C ASP A 108 -24.42 2.24 16.14
N PRO A 109 -24.89 3.19 16.99
CA PRO A 109 -24.25 4.48 17.16
C PRO A 109 -22.86 4.37 17.82
N GLU A 110 -22.60 3.33 18.61
CA GLU A 110 -21.31 3.13 19.29
C GLU A 110 -20.23 2.74 18.28
N ALA A 111 -20.49 1.70 17.48
CA ALA A 111 -19.59 1.29 16.42
C ALA A 111 -19.40 2.39 15.36
N TYR A 112 -20.48 3.10 15.00
CA TYR A 112 -20.38 4.23 14.08
C TYR A 112 -19.49 5.34 14.64
N GLY A 113 -19.60 5.66 15.94
CA GLY A 113 -18.75 6.65 16.60
C GLY A 113 -17.26 6.28 16.57
N ILE A 114 -16.92 5.00 16.74
CA ILE A 114 -15.53 4.54 16.61
C ILE A 114 -15.04 4.78 15.18
N LEU A 115 -15.83 4.40 14.16
CA LEU A 115 -15.46 4.60 12.75
C LEU A 115 -15.30 6.08 12.39
N GLU A 116 -16.11 6.96 12.98
CA GLU A 116 -16.06 8.40 12.77
C GLU A 116 -14.80 9.03 13.39
N ARG A 117 -14.37 8.55 14.56
CA ARG A 117 -13.20 9.07 15.29
C ARG A 117 -11.89 8.39 14.91
N PHE A 118 -11.95 7.24 14.23
CA PHE A 118 -10.77 6.49 13.85
C PHE A 118 -9.90 7.31 12.88
N GLU A 119 -8.72 7.67 13.36
CA GLU A 119 -7.67 8.31 12.57
C GLU A 119 -6.32 7.83 13.06
N TRP A 120 -5.49 7.40 12.13
CA TRP A 120 -4.08 7.07 12.34
C TRP A 120 -3.20 7.71 11.28
N THR A 121 -1.93 7.91 11.60
CA THR A 121 -0.94 8.53 10.70
C THR A 121 -0.25 7.48 9.84
N GLY A 122 0.45 7.91 8.78
CA GLY A 122 1.29 7.01 8.00
C GLY A 122 2.41 6.33 8.81
N GLU A 123 2.88 6.96 9.89
CA GLU A 123 3.87 6.38 10.80
C GLU A 123 3.28 5.25 11.65
N ASP A 124 2.03 5.40 12.11
CA ASP A 124 1.30 4.35 12.84
C ASP A 124 1.13 3.12 11.96
N ILE A 125 0.66 3.33 10.73
CA ILE A 125 0.50 2.28 9.72
C ILE A 125 1.84 1.58 9.49
N ALA A 126 2.91 2.34 9.21
CA ALA A 126 4.22 1.79 8.91
C ALA A 126 4.81 0.99 10.08
N THR A 127 4.56 1.41 11.32
CA THR A 127 5.02 0.72 12.54
C THR A 127 4.38 -0.66 12.65
N VAL A 128 3.05 -0.74 12.59
CA VAL A 128 2.30 -2.02 12.65
C VAL A 128 2.72 -2.94 11.49
N MET A 129 2.81 -2.38 10.28
CA MET A 129 3.24 -3.11 9.09
C MET A 129 4.66 -3.68 9.22
N THR A 130 5.56 -2.98 9.91
CA THR A 130 6.95 -3.44 10.11
C THR A 130 7.00 -4.63 11.06
N ASP A 131 6.21 -4.63 12.13
CA ASP A 131 6.10 -5.77 13.05
C ASP A 131 5.58 -7.02 12.32
N ILE A 132 4.54 -6.86 11.51
CA ILE A 132 3.98 -7.95 10.68
C ILE A 132 5.04 -8.47 9.69
N ALA A 133 5.75 -7.57 9.01
CA ALA A 133 6.85 -7.93 8.10
C ALA A 133 8.07 -8.54 8.82
N GLY A 134 8.15 -8.43 10.14
CA GLY A 134 9.11 -9.09 11.02
C GLY A 134 8.67 -10.49 11.47
N GLY A 135 7.45 -10.91 11.11
CA GLY A 135 6.89 -12.22 11.43
C GLY A 135 5.92 -12.23 12.61
N MET A 136 5.57 -11.06 13.18
CA MET A 136 4.54 -10.97 14.20
C MET A 136 3.15 -11.24 13.58
N PRO A 137 2.28 -12.03 14.23
CA PRO A 137 0.88 -12.15 13.81
C PRO A 137 0.17 -10.80 13.78
N GLU A 138 -0.77 -10.61 12.84
CA GLU A 138 -1.46 -9.33 12.64
C GLU A 138 -2.19 -8.84 13.90
N GLU A 139 -2.88 -9.74 14.60
CA GLU A 139 -3.59 -9.43 15.84
C GLU A 139 -2.63 -9.02 16.96
N GLU A 140 -1.47 -9.67 17.07
CA GLU A 140 -0.45 -9.33 18.06
C GLU A 140 0.20 -7.97 17.76
N ALA A 141 0.47 -7.67 16.49
CA ALA A 141 1.02 -6.39 16.06
C ALA A 141 0.03 -5.23 16.31
N ALA A 142 -1.25 -5.45 16.01
CA ALA A 142 -2.31 -4.50 16.30
C ALA A 142 -2.45 -4.27 17.82
N GLN A 143 -2.48 -5.34 18.62
CA GLN A 143 -2.60 -5.25 20.07
C GLN A 143 -1.40 -4.51 20.69
N LYS A 144 -0.18 -4.83 20.24
CA LYS A 144 1.04 -4.14 20.66
C LYS A 144 0.96 -2.63 20.39
N TRP A 145 0.46 -2.23 19.22
CA TRP A 145 0.29 -0.81 18.90
C TRP A 145 -0.80 -0.18 19.77
N VAL A 146 -1.93 -0.86 19.99
CA VAL A 146 -3.01 -0.40 20.89
C VAL A 146 -2.48 -0.16 22.30
N ASP A 147 -1.72 -1.11 22.85
CA ASP A 147 -1.15 -1.00 24.20
C ASP A 147 -0.16 0.14 24.33
N ALA A 148 0.59 0.43 23.26
CA ALA A 148 1.54 1.54 23.22
C ALA A 148 0.88 2.91 22.98
N ASN A 149 -0.35 2.95 22.43
CA ASN A 149 -1.05 4.16 22.00
C ASN A 149 -2.44 4.30 22.65
N ARG A 150 -2.56 3.89 23.92
CA ARG A 150 -3.84 3.87 24.65
C ARG A 150 -4.59 5.19 24.62
N ASP A 151 -3.91 6.31 24.83
CA ASP A 151 -4.53 7.64 24.81
C ASP A 151 -5.26 7.91 23.48
N ARG A 152 -4.66 7.48 22.35
CA ARG A 152 -5.27 7.65 21.02
C ARG A 152 -6.45 6.70 20.81
N VAL A 153 -6.31 5.47 21.28
CA VAL A 153 -7.39 4.47 21.20
C VAL A 153 -8.58 4.90 22.05
N ASP A 154 -8.35 5.48 23.22
CA ASP A 154 -9.39 5.97 24.11
C ASP A 154 -10.20 7.10 23.45
N VAL A 155 -9.56 8.00 22.68
CA VAL A 155 -10.25 8.98 21.82
C VAL A 155 -11.16 8.28 20.80
N TRP A 156 -10.70 7.22 20.13
CA TRP A 156 -11.54 6.48 19.18
C TRP A 156 -12.76 5.86 19.86
N LEU A 157 -12.55 5.29 21.05
CA LEU A 157 -13.62 4.71 21.88
C LEU A 157 -14.57 5.77 22.45
N GLY A 158 -14.21 7.05 22.41
CA GLY A 158 -15.00 8.13 23.00
C GLY A 158 -14.87 8.20 24.53
N ASN A 159 -13.79 7.63 25.06
CA ASN A 159 -13.40 7.77 26.45
C ASN A 159 -12.62 9.09 26.60
N GLU A 160 -12.93 9.88 27.62
CA GLU A 160 -12.22 11.14 27.95
C GLU A 160 -10.83 10.88 28.55
#